data_AF-A0A835TPW7-F1
#
_entry.id   AF-A0A835TPW7-F1
#
_cell.length_a   1.000
_cell.length_b   1.000
_cell.length_c   1.000
_cell.angle_alpha   90.00
_cell.angle_beta   90.00
_cell.angle_gamma   90.00
#
_symmetry.space_group_name_H-M   'P 1'
#
loop_
_entity.id
_entity.type
_entity.pdbx_description
1 polymer ?
#
loop_
_entity_poly.entity_id
_entity_poly.type
_entity_poly.pdbx_seq_one_letter_code
_entity_poly.pdbx_strand_id
1 'polypeptide(L)'
;MDDEEETYRLWKIRKTIMQLCHDRGYLVTQDELDQTLEEFKAQFGDKPSEGRPRRTDLTVLVAHNDDPTDQMFVFFPEEPKVGIKTIKMYCQRMQEENITRALIVVQQGMTPSAKQSLVDMAPKYILEQFLQQELLINITEHELVPEHVVMTKEEHSKLRENQLPRIQAGDPVARYFGIKRGQVVKIIRPSETAGRYITYRLVQCEELGGSHQQFTGTRKFLHFRDGQGNPLPTLPLCSPVTGPHSLSSSLDFVLTPQSCPGLSHGDLKQWEKMSGKGFCFPVLWALEIKVCTL
;
A
#
# COMPACT_ATOMS: atom_id res chain seq x y z
N MET A 1 -22.86 -17.08 21.61
CA MET A 1 -22.50 -16.84 20.20
C MET A 1 -22.81 -18.13 19.48
N ASP A 2 -23.28 -18.06 18.24
CA ASP A 2 -23.67 -19.25 17.50
C ASP A 2 -22.42 -19.91 16.95
N ASP A 3 -21.89 -20.89 17.68
CA ASP A 3 -20.66 -21.61 17.37
C ASP A 3 -20.69 -22.25 15.98
N GLU A 4 -21.87 -22.63 15.53
CA GLU A 4 -22.10 -23.16 14.19
C GLU A 4 -21.92 -22.09 13.10
N GLU A 5 -22.36 -20.86 13.35
CA GLU A 5 -22.19 -19.74 12.41
C GLU A 5 -20.73 -19.34 12.26
N GLU A 6 -19.96 -19.30 13.36
CA GLU A 6 -18.52 -19.00 13.28
C GLU A 6 -17.76 -20.08 12.52
N THR A 7 -18.11 -21.35 12.75
CA THR A 7 -17.53 -22.49 12.01
C THR A 7 -17.81 -22.39 10.52
N TYR A 8 -19.06 -22.07 10.14
CA TYR A 8 -19.44 -21.86 8.74
C TYR A 8 -18.66 -20.72 8.08
N ARG A 9 -18.48 -19.59 8.79
CA ARG A 9 -17.69 -18.45 8.29
C ARG A 9 -16.23 -18.84 8.05
N LEU A 10 -15.60 -19.55 9.00
CA LEU A 10 -14.22 -20.00 8.86
C LEU A 10 -14.04 -20.97 7.69
N TRP A 11 -14.96 -21.93 7.53
CA TRP A 11 -14.99 -22.84 6.39
C TRP A 11 -15.09 -22.07 5.08
N LYS A 12 -16.02 -21.11 4.98
CA LYS A 12 -16.23 -20.33 3.76
C LYS A 12 -15.00 -19.48 3.41
N ILE A 13 -14.40 -18.81 4.40
CA ILE A 13 -13.16 -18.03 4.21
C ILE A 13 -12.02 -18.93 3.70
N ARG A 14 -11.84 -20.11 4.31
CA ARG A 14 -10.83 -21.07 3.89
C ARG A 14 -11.05 -21.51 2.45
N LYS A 15 -12.29 -21.83 2.07
CA LYS A 15 -12.64 -22.21 0.70
C LYS A 15 -12.28 -21.12 -0.31
N THR A 16 -12.64 -19.86 -0.02
CA THR A 16 -12.27 -18.71 -0.87
C THR A 16 -10.76 -18.54 -0.99
N ILE A 17 -10.00 -18.77 0.08
CA ILE A 17 -8.54 -18.67 0.04
C ILE A 17 -7.92 -19.79 -0.78
N MET A 18 -8.43 -21.01 -0.68
CA MET A 18 -7.96 -22.13 -1.52
C MET A 18 -8.20 -21.86 -3.01
N GLN A 19 -9.38 -21.32 -3.35
CA GLN A 19 -9.67 -20.85 -4.71
C GLN A 19 -8.72 -19.72 -5.14
N LEU A 20 -8.47 -18.74 -4.27
CA LEU A 20 -7.52 -17.65 -4.55
C LEU A 20 -6.10 -18.17 -4.79
N CYS A 21 -5.66 -19.17 -4.02
CA CYS A 21 -4.34 -19.79 -4.22
C CYS A 21 -4.30 -20.53 -5.56
N HIS A 22 -5.35 -21.29 -5.90
CA HIS A 22 -5.47 -21.95 -7.19
C HIS A 22 -5.44 -20.96 -8.36
N ASP A 23 -6.21 -19.87 -8.31
CA ASP A 23 -6.29 -18.85 -9.36
C ASP A 23 -4.98 -18.08 -9.56
N ARG A 24 -4.14 -18.04 -8.51
CA ARG A 24 -2.77 -17.49 -8.57
C ARG A 24 -1.73 -18.47 -9.12
N GLY A 25 -2.10 -19.73 -9.40
CA GLY A 25 -1.18 -20.76 -9.90
C GLY A 25 -0.46 -21.57 -8.81
N TYR A 26 -0.93 -21.53 -7.56
CA TYR A 26 -0.42 -22.41 -6.51
C TYR A 26 -1.06 -23.79 -6.60
N LEU A 27 -0.29 -24.81 -6.23
CA LEU A 27 -0.74 -26.20 -6.20
C LEU A 27 -1.71 -26.40 -5.03
N VAL A 28 -2.98 -26.59 -5.37
CA VAL A 28 -4.07 -26.90 -4.43
C VAL A 28 -4.79 -28.13 -4.97
N THR A 29 -5.10 -29.08 -4.10
CA THR A 29 -5.78 -30.32 -4.51
C THR A 29 -7.29 -30.09 -4.70
N GLN A 30 -7.94 -30.87 -5.57
CA GLN A 30 -9.37 -30.75 -5.80
C GLN A 30 -10.18 -31.05 -4.51
N ASP A 31 -9.70 -31.97 -3.69
CA ASP A 31 -10.32 -32.32 -2.41
C ASP A 31 -10.34 -31.12 -1.43
N GLU A 32 -9.33 -30.25 -1.48
CA GLU A 32 -9.29 -29.02 -0.68
C GLU A 32 -10.23 -27.94 -1.22
N LEU A 33 -10.46 -27.89 -2.54
CA LEU A 33 -11.37 -26.94 -3.18
C LEU A 33 -12.84 -27.30 -2.95
N ASP A 34 -13.16 -28.59 -3.03
CA ASP A 34 -14.51 -29.12 -2.90
C ASP A 34 -14.87 -29.54 -1.47
N GLN A 35 -13.97 -29.29 -0.50
CA GLN A 35 -14.18 -29.60 0.92
C GLN A 35 -15.55 -29.13 1.42
N THR A 36 -16.33 -30.09 1.92
CA THR A 36 -17.66 -29.84 2.50
C THR A 36 -17.55 -29.32 3.94
N LEU A 37 -18.64 -28.73 4.44
CA LEU A 37 -18.70 -28.25 5.82
C LEU A 37 -18.50 -29.40 6.83
N GLU A 38 -19.05 -30.58 6.55
CA GLU A 38 -18.95 -31.75 7.42
C GLU A 38 -17.52 -32.30 7.50
N GLU A 39 -16.82 -32.34 6.37
CA GLU A 39 -15.40 -32.73 6.33
C GLU A 39 -14.52 -31.72 7.06
N PHE A 40 -14.82 -30.42 6.93
CA PHE A 40 -14.13 -29.38 7.67
C PHE A 40 -14.33 -29.52 9.18
N LYS A 41 -15.59 -29.74 9.59
CA LYS A 41 -16.00 -30.06 10.95
C LYS A 41 -15.27 -31.30 11.50
N ALA A 42 -15.16 -32.37 10.70
CA ALA A 42 -14.43 -33.57 11.08
C ALA A 42 -12.91 -33.35 11.26
N GLN A 43 -12.29 -32.49 10.45
CA GLN A 43 -10.86 -32.21 10.51
C GLN A 43 -10.47 -31.22 11.63
N PHE A 44 -11.24 -30.15 11.82
CA PHE A 44 -10.88 -29.02 12.69
C PHE A 44 -11.76 -28.90 13.95
N GLY A 45 -12.88 -29.62 14.00
CA GLY A 45 -13.86 -29.60 15.08
C GLY A 45 -14.99 -28.59 14.91
N ASP A 46 -16.02 -28.74 15.76
CA ASP A 46 -17.34 -28.09 15.61
C ASP A 46 -17.62 -27.01 16.66
N LYS A 47 -16.69 -26.78 17.59
CA LYS A 47 -16.89 -25.96 18.79
C LYS A 47 -15.81 -24.88 18.90
N PRO A 48 -15.93 -23.77 18.14
CA PRO A 48 -15.02 -22.63 18.26
C PRO A 48 -14.95 -22.07 19.68
N SER A 49 -16.02 -22.18 20.48
CA SER A 49 -16.06 -21.81 21.90
C SER A 49 -15.14 -22.64 22.81
N GLU A 50 -14.80 -23.88 22.43
CA GLU A 50 -13.76 -24.70 23.08
C GLU A 50 -12.37 -24.52 22.43
N GLY A 51 -12.26 -23.59 21.48
CA GLY A 51 -11.06 -23.33 20.69
C GLY A 51 -10.79 -24.44 19.67
N ARG A 52 -11.83 -25.00 19.04
CA ARG A 52 -11.73 -25.99 17.94
C ARG A 52 -12.80 -25.68 16.89
N PRO A 53 -12.50 -24.98 15.78
CA PRO A 53 -11.16 -24.80 15.19
C PRO A 53 -10.31 -23.73 15.88
N ARG A 54 -9.03 -24.02 16.14
CA ARG A 54 -8.07 -22.93 16.38
C ARG A 54 -7.74 -22.29 15.05
N ARG A 55 -7.75 -20.96 15.02
CA ARG A 55 -7.31 -20.20 13.85
C ARG A 55 -5.86 -20.55 13.47
N THR A 56 -5.01 -20.90 14.43
CA THR A 56 -3.64 -21.38 14.18
C THR A 56 -3.61 -22.63 13.29
N ASP A 57 -4.54 -23.56 13.46
CA ASP A 57 -4.60 -24.83 12.71
C ASP A 57 -5.09 -24.64 11.27
N LEU A 58 -5.70 -23.48 10.98
CA LEU A 58 -6.09 -23.08 9.64
C LEU A 58 -4.91 -22.50 8.83
N THR A 59 -3.74 -22.33 9.44
CA THR A 59 -2.55 -21.84 8.74
C THR A 59 -2.12 -22.87 7.69
N VAL A 60 -2.01 -22.43 6.44
CA VAL A 60 -1.67 -23.31 5.31
C VAL A 60 -0.40 -22.79 4.65
N LEU A 61 0.42 -23.72 4.17
CA LEU A 61 1.56 -23.49 3.29
C LEU A 61 1.19 -24.00 1.90
N VAL A 62 1.29 -23.13 0.88
CA VAL A 62 1.06 -23.50 -0.52
C VAL A 62 2.32 -23.28 -1.35
N ALA A 63 2.59 -24.17 -2.29
CA ALA A 63 3.74 -24.08 -3.21
C ALA A 63 3.27 -23.76 -4.63
N HIS A 64 4.03 -22.96 -5.38
CA HIS A 64 3.68 -22.58 -6.74
C HIS A 64 3.86 -23.75 -7.72
N ASN A 65 3.04 -23.81 -8.77
CA ASN A 65 3.09 -24.90 -9.75
C ASN A 65 4.34 -24.82 -10.66
N ASP A 66 4.72 -23.60 -11.09
CA ASP A 66 5.85 -23.41 -12.01
C ASP A 66 7.22 -23.42 -11.30
N ASP A 67 7.26 -23.03 -10.02
CA ASP A 67 8.50 -22.92 -9.25
C ASP A 67 8.28 -23.41 -7.81
N PRO A 68 8.81 -24.58 -7.43
CA PRO A 68 8.63 -25.13 -6.09
C PRO A 68 9.34 -24.32 -4.98
N THR A 69 10.21 -23.37 -5.36
CA THR A 69 10.86 -22.45 -4.41
C THR A 69 9.98 -21.25 -4.06
N ASP A 70 9.01 -20.89 -4.90
CA ASP A 70 8.02 -19.84 -4.57
C ASP A 70 6.89 -20.48 -3.75
N GLN A 71 7.02 -20.36 -2.44
CA GLN A 71 6.02 -20.80 -1.47
C GLN A 71 5.34 -19.60 -0.82
N MET A 72 4.12 -19.80 -0.35
CA MET A 72 3.33 -18.76 0.30
C MET A 72 2.67 -19.29 1.57
N PHE A 73 2.83 -18.55 2.65
CA PHE A 73 2.11 -18.80 3.90
C PHE A 73 0.76 -18.09 3.92
N VAL A 74 -0.27 -18.74 4.46
CA VAL A 74 -1.55 -18.12 4.79
C VAL A 74 -1.74 -18.19 6.30
N PHE A 75 -1.63 -17.05 6.98
CA PHE A 75 -1.76 -16.94 8.43
C PHE A 75 -3.16 -16.48 8.85
N PHE A 76 -3.69 -17.13 9.88
CA PHE A 76 -4.96 -16.78 10.53
C PHE A 76 -4.72 -16.39 11.99
N PRO A 77 -4.45 -15.11 12.28
CA PRO A 77 -4.34 -14.61 13.66
C PRO A 77 -5.64 -14.79 14.46
N GLU A 78 -5.49 -15.22 15.71
CA GLU A 78 -6.60 -15.32 16.66
C GLU A 78 -7.04 -13.96 17.21
N GLU A 79 -6.10 -13.01 17.33
CA GLU A 79 -6.38 -11.66 17.80
C GLU A 79 -7.27 -10.89 16.80
N PRO A 80 -8.34 -10.22 17.25
CA PRO A 80 -9.22 -9.47 16.35
C PRO A 80 -8.50 -8.28 15.70
N LYS A 81 -7.54 -7.67 16.43
CA LYS A 81 -6.64 -6.63 15.96
C LYS A 81 -5.21 -7.11 16.06
N VAL A 82 -4.54 -7.24 14.93
CA VAL A 82 -3.16 -7.74 14.91
C VAL A 82 -2.17 -6.68 15.38
N GLY A 83 -1.36 -7.04 16.37
CA GLY A 83 -0.25 -6.24 16.88
C GLY A 83 1.08 -6.51 16.17
N ILE A 84 2.05 -5.61 16.38
CA ILE A 84 3.41 -5.74 15.82
C ILE A 84 4.15 -7.00 16.31
N LYS A 85 3.85 -7.48 17.53
CA LYS A 85 4.44 -8.69 18.10
C LYS A 85 4.11 -9.92 17.24
N THR A 86 2.85 -10.04 16.84
CA THR A 86 2.33 -11.14 16.02
C THR A 86 2.94 -11.11 14.62
N ILE A 87 3.07 -9.93 14.01
CA ILE A 87 3.75 -9.77 12.71
C ILE A 87 5.22 -10.20 12.80
N LYS A 88 5.95 -9.77 13.83
CA LYS A 88 7.36 -10.17 14.02
C LYS A 88 7.51 -11.69 14.17
N MET A 89 6.60 -12.34 14.90
CA MET A 89 6.57 -13.79 15.03
C MET A 89 6.35 -14.48 13.67
N TYR A 90 5.44 -13.96 12.83
CA TYR A 90 5.25 -14.50 11.48
C TYR A 90 6.46 -14.27 10.58
N CYS A 91 7.07 -13.09 10.60
CA CYS A 91 8.31 -12.83 9.86
C CYS A 91 9.43 -13.76 10.28
N GLN A 92 9.54 -14.09 11.58
CA GLN A 92 10.53 -15.06 12.06
C GLN A 92 10.26 -16.46 11.50
N ARG A 93 9.02 -16.93 11.55
CA ARG A 93 8.64 -18.24 10.96
C ARG A 93 8.90 -18.28 9.45
N MET A 94 8.60 -17.19 8.74
CA MET A 94 8.91 -17.07 7.32
C MET A 94 10.41 -17.14 7.05
N GLN A 95 11.22 -16.52 7.92
CA GLN A 95 12.67 -16.55 7.80
C GLN A 95 13.25 -17.95 8.08
N GLU A 96 12.69 -18.68 9.02
CA GLU A 96 13.09 -20.07 9.34
C GLU A 96 12.84 -21.00 8.14
N GLU A 97 11.70 -20.84 7.47
CA GLU A 97 11.31 -21.64 6.29
C GLU A 97 11.82 -21.05 4.94
N ASN A 98 12.52 -19.91 4.97
CA ASN A 98 13.00 -19.17 3.79
C ASN A 98 11.91 -18.77 2.79
N ILE A 99 10.74 -18.40 3.30
CA ILE A 99 9.57 -18.03 2.49
C ILE A 99 9.48 -16.52 2.33
N THR A 100 9.24 -16.07 1.09
CA THR A 100 9.21 -14.63 0.76
C THR A 100 7.81 -14.04 0.80
N ARG A 101 6.75 -14.84 0.64
CA ARG A 101 5.36 -14.38 0.53
C ARG A 101 4.51 -14.88 1.69
N ALA A 102 3.68 -14.00 2.23
CA ALA A 102 2.62 -14.41 3.14
C ALA A 102 1.35 -13.56 3.01
N LEU A 103 0.23 -14.21 3.26
CA LEU A 103 -1.11 -13.66 3.32
C LEU A 103 -1.58 -13.71 4.78
N ILE A 104 -2.02 -12.59 5.32
CA ILE A 104 -2.51 -12.49 6.70
C ILE A 104 -4.00 -12.13 6.68
N VAL A 105 -4.83 -13.01 7.23
CA VAL A 105 -6.30 -12.85 7.30
C VAL A 105 -6.69 -12.26 8.65
N VAL A 106 -7.04 -10.98 8.68
CA VAL A 106 -7.35 -10.26 9.91
C VAL A 106 -8.86 -10.13 10.13
N GLN A 107 -9.32 -10.18 11.38
CA GLN A 107 -10.76 -10.16 11.66
C GLN A 107 -11.36 -8.74 11.54
N GLN A 108 -10.80 -7.78 12.30
CA GLN A 108 -11.24 -6.38 12.28
C GLN A 108 -10.21 -5.47 11.61
N GLY A 109 -8.92 -5.78 11.74
CA GLY A 109 -7.86 -4.99 11.14
C GLY A 109 -6.50 -5.14 11.83
N MET A 110 -5.59 -4.23 11.48
CA MET A 110 -4.25 -4.16 12.06
C MET A 110 -4.00 -2.82 12.74
N THR A 111 -3.17 -2.83 13.77
CA THR A 111 -2.68 -1.60 14.40
C THR A 111 -1.83 -0.78 13.42
N PRO A 112 -1.83 0.57 13.48
CA PRO A 112 -1.00 1.40 12.60
C PRO A 112 0.49 1.03 12.64
N SER A 113 1.00 0.69 13.82
CA SER A 113 2.38 0.22 13.99
C SER A 113 2.65 -1.11 13.28
N ALA A 114 1.68 -2.03 13.27
CA ALA A 114 1.80 -3.27 12.49
C ALA A 114 1.81 -2.97 10.99
N LYS A 115 0.94 -2.08 10.49
CA LYS A 115 0.94 -1.67 9.07
C LYS A 115 2.27 -1.06 8.64
N GLN A 116 2.86 -0.20 9.48
CA GLN A 116 4.18 0.37 9.19
C GLN A 116 5.25 -0.73 9.09
N SER A 117 5.22 -1.72 10.00
CA SER A 117 6.18 -2.82 9.95
C SER A 117 6.08 -3.69 8.69
N LEU A 118 4.91 -3.75 8.04
CA LEU A 118 4.77 -4.44 6.75
C LEU A 118 5.50 -3.67 5.64
N VAL A 119 5.40 -2.34 5.65
CA VAL A 119 6.09 -1.47 4.68
C VAL A 119 7.61 -1.54 4.86
N ASP A 120 8.08 -1.54 6.11
CA ASP A 120 9.51 -1.61 6.42
C ASP A 120 10.14 -2.96 5.98
N MET A 121 9.35 -4.04 5.96
CA MET A 121 9.77 -5.38 5.54
C MET A 121 9.57 -5.65 4.05
N ALA A 122 8.84 -4.78 3.34
CA ALA A 122 8.44 -4.91 1.94
C ALA A 122 9.56 -5.14 0.89
N PRO A 123 10.82 -4.70 1.05
CA PRO A 123 11.83 -5.02 0.04
C PRO A 123 12.28 -6.49 0.09
N LYS A 124 12.09 -7.18 1.22
CA LYS A 124 12.51 -8.58 1.40
C LYS A 124 11.34 -9.55 1.39
N TYR A 125 10.24 -9.18 2.05
CA TYR A 125 9.06 -10.01 2.21
C TYR A 125 7.83 -9.32 1.63
N ILE A 126 6.99 -10.09 0.96
CA ILE A 126 5.73 -9.63 0.39
C ILE A 126 4.63 -10.08 1.33
N LEU A 127 4.13 -9.14 2.13
CA LEU A 127 3.09 -9.41 3.12
C LEU A 127 1.78 -8.76 2.66
N GLU A 128 0.77 -9.58 2.41
CA GLU A 128 -0.56 -9.15 1.99
C GLU A 128 -1.53 -9.22 3.16
N GLN A 129 -2.39 -8.20 3.29
CA GLN A 129 -3.46 -8.18 4.28
C GLN A 129 -4.81 -8.44 3.62
N PHE A 130 -5.64 -9.27 4.23
CA PHE A 130 -7.05 -9.43 3.87
C PHE A 130 -7.93 -9.34 5.10
N LEU A 131 -9.07 -8.68 4.96
CA LEU A 131 -10.10 -8.71 6.00
C LEU A 131 -10.91 -9.99 5.83
N GLN A 132 -11.23 -10.67 6.93
CA GLN A 132 -12.06 -11.88 6.89
C GLN A 132 -13.40 -11.63 6.18
N GLN A 133 -13.96 -10.41 6.33
CA GLN A 133 -15.22 -10.01 5.71
C GLN A 133 -15.13 -9.94 4.17
N GLU A 134 -13.96 -9.58 3.63
CA GLU A 134 -13.72 -9.54 2.18
C GLU A 134 -13.67 -10.95 1.58
N LEU A 135 -13.31 -11.96 2.39
CA LEU A 135 -13.11 -13.35 1.94
C LEU A 135 -14.34 -14.25 2.14
N LEU A 136 -15.41 -13.74 2.76
CA LEU A 136 -16.66 -14.50 2.91
C LEU A 136 -17.34 -14.78 1.56
N ILE A 137 -17.12 -13.91 0.59
CA ILE A 137 -17.69 -14.01 -0.76
C ILE A 137 -16.52 -13.90 -1.75
N ASN A 138 -16.41 -14.87 -2.65
CA ASN A 138 -15.44 -14.76 -3.72
C ASN A 138 -15.93 -13.73 -4.75
N ILE A 139 -15.15 -12.66 -4.93
CA ILE A 139 -15.48 -11.58 -5.87
C ILE A 139 -15.33 -12.00 -7.33
N THR A 140 -14.50 -12.99 -7.64
CA THR A 140 -14.26 -13.43 -9.03
C THR A 140 -15.41 -14.24 -9.61
N GLU A 141 -16.23 -14.86 -8.76
CA GLU A 141 -17.41 -15.62 -9.15
C GLU A 141 -18.63 -14.72 -9.45
N HIS A 142 -18.53 -13.41 -9.20
CA HIS A 142 -19.63 -12.48 -9.40
C HIS A 142 -19.84 -12.16 -10.88
N GLU A 143 -21.10 -12.20 -11.35
CA GLU A 143 -21.47 -11.99 -12.77
C GLU A 143 -20.91 -10.69 -13.39
N LEU A 144 -20.92 -9.59 -12.63
CA LEU A 144 -20.41 -8.29 -13.10
C LEU A 144 -18.88 -8.21 -13.18
N VAL A 145 -18.14 -9.19 -12.62
CA VAL A 145 -16.68 -9.19 -12.61
C VAL A 145 -16.19 -10.02 -13.80
N PRO A 146 -15.55 -9.40 -14.81
CA PRO A 146 -15.01 -10.13 -15.95
C PRO A 146 -13.78 -10.96 -15.55
N GLU A 147 -13.33 -11.81 -16.46
CA GLU A 147 -12.12 -12.60 -16.27
C GLU A 147 -10.86 -11.71 -16.37
N HIS A 148 -9.97 -11.84 -15.40
CA HIS A 148 -8.73 -11.09 -15.31
C HIS A 148 -7.53 -12.05 -15.38
N VAL A 149 -6.60 -11.79 -16.29
CA VAL A 149 -5.39 -12.60 -16.48
C VAL A 149 -4.17 -11.70 -16.34
N VAL A 150 -3.25 -12.07 -15.44
CA VAL A 150 -2.00 -11.35 -15.22
C VAL A 150 -1.05 -11.61 -16.39
N MET A 151 -0.52 -10.56 -17.01
CA MET A 151 0.39 -10.70 -18.15
C MET A 151 1.83 -10.88 -17.68
N THR A 152 2.60 -11.65 -18.46
CA THR A 152 4.04 -11.80 -18.22
C THR A 152 4.82 -10.58 -18.69
N LYS A 153 6.06 -10.43 -18.21
CA LYS A 153 6.94 -9.30 -18.59
C LYS A 153 7.24 -9.26 -20.09
N GLU A 154 7.25 -10.41 -20.75
CA GLU A 154 7.51 -10.50 -22.19
C GLU A 154 6.35 -9.93 -23.01
N GLU A 155 5.12 -10.25 -22.62
CA GLU A 155 3.93 -9.72 -23.27
C GLU A 155 3.76 -8.23 -23.00
N HIS A 156 4.12 -7.79 -21.79
CA HIS A 156 4.12 -6.38 -21.40
C HIS A 156 4.97 -5.50 -22.32
N SER A 157 6.17 -5.97 -22.70
CA SER A 157 7.11 -5.21 -23.55
C SER A 157 6.55 -4.83 -24.93
N LYS A 158 5.51 -5.54 -25.40
CA LYS A 158 4.87 -5.31 -26.69
C LYS A 158 3.85 -4.16 -26.65
N LEU A 159 3.44 -3.73 -25.46
CA LEU A 159 2.41 -2.70 -25.25
C LEU A 159 3.04 -1.35 -24.87
N ARG A 160 2.38 -0.26 -25.28
CA ARG A 160 2.79 1.10 -24.89
C ARG A 160 2.15 1.49 -23.57
N GLU A 161 2.92 1.43 -22.48
CA GLU A 161 2.47 1.68 -21.10
C GLU A 161 1.67 3.00 -20.92
N ASN A 162 2.12 4.08 -21.56
CA ASN A 162 1.53 5.41 -21.37
C ASN A 162 0.09 5.55 -21.89
N GLN A 163 -0.34 4.67 -22.79
CA GLN A 163 -1.67 4.73 -23.40
C GLN A 163 -2.68 3.81 -22.72
N LEU A 164 -2.23 2.99 -21.77
CA LEU A 164 -3.10 2.02 -21.11
C LEU A 164 -3.94 2.71 -20.01
N PRO A 165 -5.25 2.43 -19.97
CA PRO A 165 -6.08 2.79 -18.82
C PRO A 165 -5.48 2.22 -17.53
N ARG A 166 -5.59 2.98 -16.44
CA ARG A 166 -4.99 2.61 -15.17
C ARG A 166 -6.00 1.95 -14.24
N ILE A 167 -5.55 0.99 -13.45
CA ILE A 167 -6.30 0.38 -12.35
C ILE A 167 -5.55 0.64 -11.04
N GLN A 168 -6.30 0.86 -9.96
CA GLN A 168 -5.71 1.10 -8.64
C GLN A 168 -5.20 -0.21 -8.05
N ALA A 169 -4.02 -0.18 -7.41
CA ALA A 169 -3.51 -1.32 -6.64
C ALA A 169 -4.41 -1.69 -5.44
N GLY A 170 -5.25 -0.74 -4.98
CA GLY A 170 -6.23 -0.96 -3.92
C GLY A 170 -7.54 -1.61 -4.40
N ASP A 171 -7.71 -1.82 -5.70
CA ASP A 171 -8.89 -2.50 -6.24
C ASP A 171 -9.00 -3.93 -5.66
N PRO A 172 -10.19 -4.40 -5.27
CA PRO A 172 -10.36 -5.75 -4.72
C PRO A 172 -9.82 -6.85 -5.63
N VAL A 173 -9.98 -6.72 -6.95
CA VAL A 173 -9.48 -7.71 -7.92
C VAL A 173 -7.95 -7.61 -8.03
N ALA A 174 -7.39 -6.40 -8.02
CA ALA A 174 -5.93 -6.22 -8.02
C ALA A 174 -5.29 -6.84 -6.77
N ARG A 175 -5.92 -6.68 -5.60
CA ARG A 175 -5.53 -7.33 -4.34
C ARG A 175 -5.69 -8.85 -4.43
N TYR A 176 -6.80 -9.34 -5.00
CA TYR A 176 -7.07 -10.77 -5.16
C TYR A 176 -5.95 -11.50 -5.91
N PHE A 177 -5.47 -10.95 -7.02
CA PHE A 177 -4.35 -11.54 -7.79
C PHE A 177 -2.97 -11.15 -7.27
N GLY A 178 -2.85 -10.27 -6.27
CA GLY A 178 -1.55 -9.84 -5.72
C GLY A 178 -0.69 -9.06 -6.70
N ILE A 179 -1.32 -8.31 -7.62
CA ILE A 179 -0.63 -7.64 -8.73
C ILE A 179 0.07 -6.38 -8.23
N LYS A 180 1.32 -6.18 -8.63
CA LYS A 180 2.15 -5.05 -8.20
C LYS A 180 2.11 -3.88 -9.20
N ARG A 181 2.49 -2.69 -8.73
CA ARG A 181 2.65 -1.48 -9.57
C ARG A 181 3.52 -1.79 -10.80
N GLY A 182 3.04 -1.37 -11.97
CA GLY A 182 3.74 -1.56 -13.25
C GLY A 182 3.45 -2.90 -13.94
N GLN A 183 2.66 -3.79 -13.35
CA GLN A 183 2.14 -4.96 -14.05
C GLN A 183 0.87 -4.61 -14.83
N VAL A 184 0.61 -5.35 -15.90
CA VAL A 184 -0.59 -5.20 -16.74
C VAL A 184 -1.48 -6.41 -16.60
N VAL A 185 -2.78 -6.13 -16.54
CA VAL A 185 -3.83 -7.13 -16.47
C VAL A 185 -4.62 -7.11 -17.77
N LYS A 186 -4.81 -8.28 -18.36
CA LYS A 186 -5.73 -8.50 -19.47
C LYS A 186 -7.11 -8.79 -18.90
N ILE A 187 -8.11 -8.06 -19.38
CA ILE A 187 -9.50 -8.20 -18.96
C ILE A 187 -10.30 -8.68 -20.16
N ILE A 188 -10.98 -9.81 -19.99
CA ILE A 188 -11.80 -10.44 -21.04
C ILE A 188 -13.26 -10.31 -20.61
N ARG A 189 -14.04 -9.55 -21.38
CA ARG A 189 -15.47 -9.39 -21.14
C ARG A 189 -16.29 -9.95 -22.30
N PRO A 190 -17.43 -10.62 -22.02
CA PRO A 190 -18.38 -10.97 -23.07
C PRO A 190 -18.96 -9.68 -23.68
N SER A 191 -19.15 -9.67 -24.99
CA SER A 191 -19.73 -8.55 -25.72
C SER A 191 -20.72 -9.06 -26.73
N GLU A 192 -21.92 -8.49 -26.77
CA GLU A 192 -22.97 -8.91 -27.70
C GLU A 192 -22.58 -8.70 -29.17
N THR A 193 -21.79 -7.67 -29.47
CA THR A 193 -21.42 -7.33 -30.86
C THR A 193 -20.27 -8.18 -31.40
N ALA A 194 -19.24 -8.42 -30.59
CA ALA A 194 -17.98 -9.04 -31.02
C ALA A 194 -17.71 -10.42 -30.38
N GLY A 195 -18.65 -10.93 -29.59
CA GLY A 195 -18.50 -12.13 -28.76
C GLY A 195 -17.64 -11.88 -27.53
N ARG A 196 -16.37 -11.52 -27.73
CA ARG A 196 -15.41 -11.23 -26.64
C ARG A 196 -14.69 -9.91 -26.90
N TYR A 197 -14.65 -9.04 -25.90
CA TYR A 197 -13.88 -7.82 -25.91
C TYR A 197 -12.72 -7.93 -24.94
N ILE A 198 -11.51 -7.67 -25.43
CA ILE A 198 -10.27 -7.74 -24.63
C ILE A 198 -9.76 -6.32 -24.40
N THR A 199 -9.48 -5.99 -23.15
CA THR A 199 -8.84 -4.72 -22.78
C THR A 199 -7.68 -4.97 -21.82
N TYR A 200 -6.80 -3.99 -21.72
CA TYR A 200 -5.59 -4.07 -20.90
C TYR A 200 -5.57 -2.89 -19.93
N ARG A 201 -5.21 -3.14 -18.68
CA ARG A 201 -5.06 -2.10 -17.67
C ARG A 201 -3.72 -2.20 -16.96
N LEU A 202 -3.09 -1.04 -16.74
CA LEU A 202 -1.82 -0.93 -16.01
C LEU A 202 -2.08 -0.63 -14.53
N VAL A 203 -1.44 -1.37 -13.63
CA VAL A 203 -1.60 -1.15 -12.18
C VAL A 203 -0.77 0.05 -11.72
N GLN A 204 -1.46 1.01 -11.09
CA GLN A 204 -0.84 2.17 -10.44
C GLN A 204 -1.11 2.12 -8.93
N CYS A 205 -0.08 2.41 -8.13
CA CYS A 205 -0.30 2.74 -6.72
C CYS A 205 -0.98 4.11 -6.64
N GLU A 206 -2.02 4.21 -5.82
CA GLU A 206 -2.53 5.49 -5.41
C GLU A 206 -1.42 6.18 -4.58
N GLU A 207 -0.77 7.17 -5.19
CA GLU A 207 -0.04 8.18 -4.42
C GLU A 207 -1.14 8.97 -3.74
N LEU A 208 -1.35 8.72 -2.43
CA LEU A 208 -2.27 9.50 -1.59
C LEU A 208 -2.16 10.96 -2.00
N GLY A 209 -3.27 11.52 -2.50
CA GLY A 209 -3.36 12.89 -2.96
C GLY A 209 -2.78 13.84 -1.92
N GLY A 210 -1.55 14.24 -2.18
CA GLY A 210 -0.72 15.05 -1.32
C GLY A 210 0.50 15.40 -2.14
N SER A 211 0.47 16.58 -2.75
CA SER A 211 1.63 17.24 -3.34
C SER A 211 2.69 17.45 -2.26
N HIS A 212 3.46 16.41 -1.98
CA HIS A 212 4.82 16.47 -1.50
C HIS A 212 5.66 15.80 -2.57
N GLN A 213 6.04 16.61 -3.56
CA GLN A 213 7.34 16.42 -4.21
C GLN A 213 8.38 16.46 -3.10
N GLN A 214 8.69 15.28 -2.54
CA GLN A 214 9.99 15.08 -1.94
C GLN A 214 10.97 15.24 -3.08
N PHE A 215 11.57 16.43 -3.15
CA PHE A 215 12.81 16.63 -3.89
C PHE A 215 13.81 15.62 -3.32
N THR A 216 13.94 14.46 -3.95
CA THR A 216 15.17 13.66 -3.89
C THR A 216 16.22 14.36 -4.75
N GLY A 217 16.51 15.61 -4.38
CA GLY A 217 17.68 16.32 -4.82
C GLY A 217 18.79 15.95 -3.87
N THR A 218 19.73 15.12 -4.33
CA THR A 218 21.06 15.03 -3.78
C THR A 218 21.51 16.46 -3.46
N ARG A 219 21.66 16.82 -2.19
CA ARG A 219 22.21 18.13 -1.79
C ARG A 219 23.64 18.19 -2.32
N LYS A 220 23.80 18.66 -3.56
CA LYS A 220 25.05 19.26 -4.00
C LYS A 220 25.17 20.55 -3.18
N PHE A 221 26.06 20.54 -2.19
CA PHE A 221 26.53 21.77 -1.58
C PHE A 221 27.16 22.61 -2.70
N LEU A 222 26.45 23.65 -3.14
CA LEU A 222 27.03 24.71 -3.95
C LEU A 222 27.93 25.53 -3.03
N HIS A 223 29.24 25.39 -3.19
CA HIS A 223 30.19 26.34 -2.62
C HIS A 223 30.00 27.67 -3.35
N PHE A 224 29.32 28.62 -2.70
CA PHE A 224 29.27 29.99 -3.17
C PHE A 224 30.66 30.61 -3.01
N ARG A 225 31.24 31.00 -4.14
CA ARG A 225 32.44 31.82 -4.23
C ARG A 225 32.00 33.22 -4.65
N ASP A 226 32.61 34.25 -4.09
CA ASP A 226 32.39 35.63 -4.54
C ASP A 226 32.97 35.85 -5.95
N GLY A 227 32.72 37.01 -6.56
CA GLY A 227 33.17 37.36 -7.92
C GLY A 227 34.69 37.41 -8.13
N GLN A 228 35.49 37.09 -7.10
CA GLN A 228 36.95 36.93 -7.16
C GLN A 228 37.42 35.51 -6.75
N GLY A 229 36.50 34.58 -6.44
CA GLY A 229 36.81 33.17 -6.26
C GLY A 229 37.13 32.72 -4.82
N ASN A 230 36.79 33.49 -3.79
CA ASN A 230 36.97 33.09 -2.39
C ASN A 230 35.67 32.50 -1.79
N PRO A 231 35.76 31.45 -0.95
CA PRO A 231 34.59 30.83 -0.33
C PRO A 231 34.01 31.67 0.82
N LEU A 232 32.67 31.84 0.84
CA LEU A 232 31.95 32.55 1.91
C LEU A 232 31.82 31.69 3.19
N PRO A 233 31.85 32.29 4.39
CA PRO A 233 31.76 31.56 5.66
C PRO A 233 30.35 30.98 5.89
N THR A 234 30.29 29.69 6.25
CA THR A 234 29.07 28.95 6.57
C THR A 234 28.58 29.27 7.99
N LEU A 235 27.32 29.68 8.15
CA LEU A 235 26.66 29.80 9.45
C LEU A 235 26.35 28.40 10.03
N PRO A 236 26.56 28.13 11.32
CA PRO A 236 26.29 26.83 11.92
C PRO A 236 24.78 26.57 12.09
N LEU A 237 24.34 25.37 11.71
CA LEU A 237 23.01 24.85 12.02
C LEU A 237 22.88 24.59 13.54
N CYS A 238 21.88 25.20 14.19
CA CYS A 238 21.47 24.83 15.54
C CYS A 238 20.87 23.41 15.56
N SER A 239 21.44 22.54 16.41
CA SER A 239 20.90 21.22 16.75
C SER A 239 19.65 21.34 17.64
N PRO A 240 18.65 20.44 17.54
CA PRO A 240 17.53 20.43 18.47
C PRO A 240 17.94 19.78 19.80
N VAL A 241 17.71 20.48 20.92
CA VAL A 241 17.81 19.95 22.28
C VAL A 241 16.47 19.34 22.67
N THR A 242 16.51 18.10 23.14
CA THR A 242 15.40 17.36 23.75
C THR A 242 15.19 17.77 25.22
N GLY A 243 13.95 18.03 25.64
CA GLY A 243 13.56 18.22 27.05
C GLY A 243 12.10 18.66 27.23
N PRO A 244 11.43 18.35 28.36
CA PRO A 244 10.03 17.95 28.37
C PRO A 244 9.06 18.98 28.98
N HIS A 245 7.76 18.66 28.83
CA HIS A 245 6.57 19.19 29.54
C HIS A 245 5.75 20.31 28.87
N SER A 246 4.56 19.87 28.44
CA SER A 246 3.22 20.40 28.76
C SER A 246 2.81 21.83 28.34
N LEU A 247 1.74 21.79 27.55
CA LEU A 247 0.51 22.61 27.62
C LEU A 247 0.46 23.98 26.94
N SER A 248 -0.61 24.05 26.14
CA SER A 248 -1.53 25.16 25.90
C SER A 248 -1.08 26.34 25.03
N SER A 249 -1.75 26.39 23.88
CA SER A 249 -2.48 27.53 23.33
C SER A 249 -1.71 28.79 22.92
N SER A 250 -1.79 29.05 21.60
CA SER A 250 -1.94 30.37 20.95
C SER A 250 -0.97 31.47 21.39
N LEU A 251 0.02 31.72 20.54
CA LEU A 251 0.84 32.93 20.60
C LEU A 251 0.84 33.64 19.26
N ASP A 252 0.13 34.76 19.25
CA ASP A 252 0.23 35.85 18.29
C ASP A 252 1.68 36.34 18.18
N PHE A 253 2.15 36.51 16.95
CA PHE A 253 3.47 37.08 16.69
C PHE A 253 3.35 38.61 16.60
N VAL A 254 3.75 39.29 17.69
CA VAL A 254 4.02 40.73 17.73
C VAL A 254 5.40 40.97 17.11
N LEU A 255 5.46 41.69 15.99
CA LEU A 255 6.71 42.20 15.42
C LEU A 255 7.10 43.51 16.10
N THR A 256 8.22 43.52 16.83
CA THR A 256 8.92 44.76 17.21
C THR A 256 10.21 44.91 16.40
N PRO A 257 10.46 46.09 15.80
CA PRO A 257 11.69 46.35 15.05
C PRO A 257 12.78 46.91 15.97
N GLN A 258 13.94 46.24 16.01
CA GLN A 258 15.19 46.88 16.44
C GLN A 258 16.32 46.61 15.44
N SER A 259 16.44 47.57 14.52
CA SER A 259 17.67 48.28 14.12
C SER A 259 18.96 47.48 13.87
N CYS A 260 19.19 47.17 12.59
CA CYS A 260 20.50 47.33 11.94
C CYS A 260 20.60 48.77 11.37
N PRO A 261 21.75 49.46 11.47
CA PRO A 261 21.88 50.84 11.03
C PRO A 261 22.12 50.95 9.50
N GLY A 262 21.43 51.92 8.88
CA GLY A 262 21.80 52.48 7.57
C GLY A 262 20.94 52.04 6.39
N LEU A 263 19.73 52.60 6.26
CA LEU A 263 19.00 52.73 4.99
C LEU A 263 17.95 53.85 5.11
N SER A 264 17.93 54.74 4.11
CA SER A 264 17.22 56.02 4.10
C SER A 264 15.70 55.92 3.88
N HIS A 265 15.00 56.97 4.32
CA HIS A 265 13.58 57.08 4.64
C HIS A 265 12.62 57.24 3.42
N GLY A 266 12.67 56.34 2.45
CA GLY A 266 11.93 56.46 1.17
C GLY A 266 10.77 55.48 0.90
N ASP A 267 10.88 54.21 1.28
CA ASP A 267 10.08 53.14 0.62
C ASP A 267 9.07 52.40 1.52
N LEU A 268 8.65 53.02 2.62
CA LEU A 268 7.75 52.41 3.62
C LEU A 268 6.26 52.78 3.47
N LYS A 269 5.83 53.33 2.33
CA LYS A 269 4.43 53.78 2.10
C LYS A 269 3.61 53.00 1.06
N GLN A 270 4.13 51.92 0.47
CA GLN A 270 3.38 51.11 -0.50
C GLN A 270 2.85 49.78 0.09
N TRP A 271 3.24 49.39 1.30
CA TRP A 271 2.97 48.04 1.83
C TRP A 271 1.71 47.93 2.72
N GLU A 272 1.17 49.05 3.21
CA GLU A 272 -0.03 49.07 4.08
C GLU A 272 -1.38 49.09 3.34
N LYS A 273 -1.40 49.00 2.00
CA LYS A 273 -2.65 49.12 1.21
C LYS A 273 -3.17 47.81 0.61
N MET A 274 -2.57 46.66 0.91
CA MET A 274 -2.98 45.35 0.36
C MET A 274 -3.31 44.28 1.41
N SER A 275 -3.53 44.65 2.68
CA SER A 275 -4.00 43.75 3.75
C SER A 275 -5.51 43.87 4.02
N GLY A 276 -6.31 44.01 2.95
CA GLY A 276 -7.75 44.28 3.05
C GLY A 276 -8.57 43.53 2.03
N LYS A 277 -8.45 42.19 2.00
CA LYS A 277 -9.47 41.24 1.49
C LYS A 277 -8.88 39.82 1.61
N GLY A 278 -9.35 39.07 2.60
CA GLY A 278 -9.00 37.66 2.73
C GLY A 278 -9.56 36.87 1.56
N PHE A 279 -8.70 36.09 0.90
CA PHE A 279 -9.03 34.83 0.23
C PHE A 279 -7.72 34.09 -0.04
N CYS A 280 -7.63 32.86 0.46
CA CYS A 280 -6.48 31.98 0.34
C CYS A 280 -6.68 31.09 -0.91
N PHE A 281 -5.84 31.21 -1.95
CA PHE A 281 -5.59 30.17 -2.95
C PHE A 281 -4.39 30.59 -3.84
N PRO A 282 -3.34 29.76 -4.02
CA PRO A 282 -2.32 30.00 -5.03
C PRO A 282 -2.73 29.36 -6.36
N VAL A 283 -2.94 30.19 -7.39
CA VAL A 283 -3.06 29.76 -8.79
C VAL A 283 -1.69 29.88 -9.45
N LEU A 284 -1.24 28.77 -10.03
CA LEU A 284 -0.16 28.67 -10.99
C LEU A 284 -0.31 29.67 -12.15
N TRP A 285 0.80 30.26 -12.58
CA TRP A 285 1.23 30.40 -14.00
C TRP A 285 2.74 30.66 -13.93
N ALA A 286 3.63 29.71 -14.18
CA ALA A 286 3.99 29.13 -15.48
C ALA A 286 4.30 30.20 -16.54
N LEU A 287 5.59 30.45 -16.79
CA LEU A 287 6.04 30.86 -18.12
C LEU A 287 7.26 30.02 -18.52
N GLU A 288 7.03 29.19 -19.52
CA GLU A 288 7.98 28.39 -20.28
C GLU A 288 8.81 29.24 -21.25
N ILE A 289 10.07 28.83 -21.41
CA ILE A 289 10.82 28.63 -22.66
C ILE A 289 11.02 29.83 -23.62
N LYS A 290 12.29 30.20 -23.83
CA LYS A 290 12.91 30.20 -25.17
C LYS A 290 14.43 30.13 -25.11
N VAL A 291 14.96 28.98 -25.51
CA VAL A 291 16.28 28.84 -26.11
C VAL A 291 16.19 29.42 -27.53
N CYS A 292 17.10 30.32 -27.91
CA CYS A 292 17.50 30.56 -29.29
C CYS A 292 18.86 31.27 -29.31
N THR A 293 19.88 30.52 -29.77
CA THR A 293 20.98 30.95 -30.67
C THR A 293 21.14 32.44 -30.93
N LEU A 294 22.25 33.04 -30.46
CA LEU A 294 23.49 33.33 -31.20
C LEU A 294 24.54 33.89 -30.23
#